data_AF-A0A382BUT3-F1
#
_entry.id   AF-A0A382BUT3-F1
#
_cell.length_a   1.000
_cell.length_b   1.000
_cell.length_c   1.000
_cell.angle_alpha   90.00
_cell.angle_beta   90.00
_cell.angle_gamma   90.00
#
_symmetry.space_group_name_H-M   'P 1'
#
loop_
_entity.id
_entity.type
_entity.pdbx_description
1 polymer ?
#
loop_
_entity_poly.entity_id
_entity_poly.type
_entity_poly.pdbx_seq_one_letter_code
_entity_poly.pdbx_strand_id
1 'polypeptide(L)'
;MEYTTEDMEEINSLIEEIDMLCKDDSISPLREDQMCEFLLLKGAVREGKIEELRIQAEASKIPSKGLSPAQRRKMAIRMRIQAKKPGFIMKRLRAMKRAATKAVIAVRARKAAIKMVVKKFFPKLRTKKKSELSYSERGKISQIVKKKSKIIDRFAKKLLITTRKKDVARRKAMAGRKDKAGVKGES
;
A
#
# COMPACT_ATOMS: atom_id res chain seq x y z
N MET A 1 -11.35 22.26 12.91
CA MET A 1 -12.26 21.41 12.10
C MET A 1 -12.82 20.41 13.07
N GLU A 2 -14.03 20.66 13.53
CA GLU A 2 -14.78 19.71 14.34
C GLU A 2 -15.23 18.59 13.39
N TYR A 3 -14.84 17.36 13.70
CA TYR A 3 -15.29 16.17 13.00
C TYR A 3 -16.52 15.65 13.75
N THR A 4 -17.50 15.14 13.02
CA THR A 4 -18.68 14.54 13.66
C THR A 4 -18.27 13.25 14.37
N THR A 5 -18.99 12.90 15.44
CA THR A 5 -18.80 11.63 16.14
C THR A 5 -19.03 10.45 15.19
N GLU A 6 -20.02 10.57 14.30
CA GLU A 6 -20.35 9.60 13.25
C GLU A 6 -19.18 9.34 12.29
N ASP A 7 -18.49 10.39 11.82
CA ASP A 7 -17.32 10.26 10.94
C ASP A 7 -16.20 9.43 11.59
N MET A 8 -15.98 9.63 12.89
CA MET A 8 -14.95 8.93 13.64
C MET A 8 -15.35 7.49 13.96
N GLU A 9 -16.62 7.25 14.28
CA GLU A 9 -17.18 5.91 14.46
C GLU A 9 -17.06 5.07 13.19
N GLU A 10 -17.35 5.65 12.02
CA GLU A 10 -17.22 4.93 10.75
C GLU A 10 -15.74 4.59 10.45
N ILE A 11 -14.81 5.51 10.74
CA ILE A 11 -13.38 5.25 10.59
C ILE A 11 -12.92 4.14 11.53
N ASN A 12 -13.35 4.16 12.79
CA ASN A 12 -13.01 3.13 13.77
C ASN A 12 -13.57 1.77 13.36
N SER A 13 -14.83 1.71 12.90
CA SER A 13 -15.44 0.49 12.36
C SER A 13 -14.65 -0.08 11.18
N LEU A 14 -14.22 0.77 10.23
CA LEU A 14 -13.39 0.35 9.10
C LEU A 14 -12.00 -0.15 9.54
N ILE A 15 -11.41 0.47 10.57
CA ILE A 15 -10.13 0.04 11.12
C ILE A 15 -10.27 -1.32 11.79
N GLU A 16 -11.26 -1.50 12.66
CA GLU A 16 -11.54 -2.74 13.37
C GLU A 16 -11.79 -3.91 12.42
N GLU A 17 -12.56 -3.67 11.34
CA GLU A 17 -12.81 -4.67 10.33
C GLU A 17 -11.52 -5.17 9.66
N ILE A 18 -10.62 -4.24 9.31
CA ILE A 18 -9.30 -4.58 8.72
C ILE A 18 -8.39 -5.24 9.77
N ASP A 19 -8.47 -4.84 11.03
CA ASP A 19 -7.65 -5.36 12.12
C ASP A 19 -8.00 -6.82 12.46
N MET A 20 -9.29 -7.12 12.55
CA MET A 20 -9.81 -8.48 12.73
C MET A 20 -9.40 -9.39 11.57
N LEU A 21 -9.45 -8.88 10.34
CA LEU A 21 -8.95 -9.59 9.16
C LEU A 21 -7.44 -9.89 9.21
N CYS A 22 -6.65 -9.07 9.90
CA CYS A 22 -5.21 -9.29 10.03
C CYS A 22 -4.83 -10.23 11.17
N LYS A 23 -5.68 -10.41 12.19
CA LYS A 23 -5.43 -11.26 13.36
C LYS A 23 -5.74 -12.74 13.12
N ASP A 24 -6.76 -13.02 12.31
CA ASP A 24 -7.31 -14.38 12.17
C ASP A 24 -6.66 -15.19 11.04
N ASP A 25 -5.92 -14.54 10.13
CA ASP A 25 -5.17 -15.20 9.08
C ASP A 25 -3.70 -15.35 9.49
N SER A 26 -3.12 -16.55 9.41
CA SER A 26 -1.67 -16.78 9.63
C SER A 26 -0.78 -15.99 8.65
N ILE A 27 -1.38 -15.42 7.60
CA ILE A 27 -0.78 -14.54 6.60
C ILE A 27 -1.72 -13.35 6.42
N SER A 28 -1.30 -12.15 6.85
CA SER A 28 -2.10 -10.93 6.69
C SER A 28 -2.60 -10.77 5.23
N PRO A 29 -3.90 -10.50 5.01
CA PRO A 29 -4.45 -10.28 3.67
C PRO A 29 -3.93 -8.98 3.05
N LEU A 30 -3.39 -8.07 3.86
CA LEU A 30 -2.74 -6.85 3.38
C LEU A 30 -1.32 -7.17 2.87
N ARG A 31 -0.95 -6.55 1.74
CA ARG A 31 0.45 -6.56 1.30
C ARG A 31 1.27 -5.59 2.13
N GLU A 32 2.58 -5.77 2.17
CA GLU A 32 3.55 -4.92 2.87
C GLU A 32 3.35 -3.41 2.64
N ASP A 33 3.05 -2.99 1.41
CA ASP A 33 2.75 -1.59 1.08
C ASP A 33 1.47 -1.07 1.74
N GLN A 34 0.43 -1.91 1.80
CA GLN A 34 -0.85 -1.59 2.43
C GLN A 34 -0.81 -1.74 3.94
N MET A 35 -0.01 -2.68 4.47
CA MET A 35 0.19 -2.87 5.90
C MET A 35 0.85 -1.65 6.53
N CYS A 36 1.93 -1.13 5.92
CA CYS A 36 2.58 0.09 6.39
C CYS A 36 1.57 1.27 6.41
N GLU A 37 0.81 1.43 5.33
CA GLU A 37 -0.22 2.48 5.23
C GLU A 37 -1.32 2.32 6.28
N PHE A 38 -1.78 1.09 6.53
CA PHE A 38 -2.81 0.80 7.52
C PHE A 38 -2.33 1.05 8.95
N LEU A 39 -1.14 0.57 9.31
CA LEU A 39 -0.54 0.79 10.64
C LEU A 39 -0.38 2.28 10.95
N LEU A 40 0.02 3.07 9.95
CA LEU A 40 0.09 4.53 10.05
C LEU A 40 -1.27 5.17 10.33
N LEU A 41 -2.29 4.80 9.55
CA LEU A 41 -3.65 5.32 9.74
C LEU A 41 -4.23 4.92 11.09
N LYS A 42 -4.06 3.66 11.48
CA LYS A 42 -4.52 3.12 12.76
C LYS A 42 -3.87 3.83 13.95
N GLY A 43 -2.55 4.01 13.93
CA GLY A 43 -1.83 4.74 14.98
C GLY A 43 -2.29 6.19 15.09
N ALA A 44 -2.42 6.87 13.96
CA ALA A 44 -2.86 8.27 13.92
C ALA A 44 -4.29 8.48 14.44
N VAL A 45 -5.20 7.54 14.17
CA VAL A 45 -6.57 7.58 14.68
C VAL A 45 -6.61 7.24 16.17
N ARG A 46 -5.94 6.17 16.60
CA ARG A 46 -5.93 5.72 18.01
C ARG A 46 -5.33 6.76 18.96
N GLU A 47 -4.26 7.43 18.56
CA GLU A 47 -3.60 8.42 19.42
C GLU A 47 -4.32 9.78 19.39
N GLY A 48 -5.39 9.94 18.60
CA GLY A 48 -5.99 11.25 18.32
C GLY A 48 -5.05 12.21 17.57
N LYS A 49 -3.85 11.72 17.17
CA LYS A 49 -2.79 12.46 16.51
C LYS A 49 -2.87 12.31 15.00
N ILE A 50 -4.04 12.55 14.42
CA ILE A 50 -4.20 12.67 12.96
C ILE A 50 -3.22 13.72 12.40
N GLU A 51 -2.80 14.67 13.23
CA GLU A 51 -1.77 15.66 12.96
C GLU A 51 -0.37 15.07 12.65
N GLU A 52 -0.01 13.90 13.19
CA GLU A 52 1.33 13.27 13.03
C GLU A 52 1.53 12.53 11.69
N LEU A 53 0.48 12.37 10.87
CA LEU A 53 0.62 11.99 9.44
C LEU A 53 1.54 12.95 8.65
N ARG A 54 1.89 14.10 9.26
CA ARG A 54 2.89 15.09 8.85
C ARG A 54 4.25 14.50 8.43
N ILE A 55 4.80 13.53 9.16
CA ILE A 55 6.25 13.24 9.11
C ILE A 55 6.64 12.35 7.90
N GLN A 56 5.79 11.42 7.45
CA GLN A 56 6.18 10.45 6.41
C GLN A 56 5.77 10.84 4.98
N ALA A 57 4.81 11.74 4.80
CA ALA A 57 4.55 12.35 3.49
C ALA A 57 5.76 13.13 2.96
N GLU A 58 6.62 13.61 3.86
CA GLU A 58 7.89 14.25 3.51
C GLU A 58 8.99 13.29 3.07
N ALA A 59 8.93 12.01 3.47
CA ALA A 59 9.95 11.00 3.18
C ALA A 59 9.77 10.31 1.81
N SER A 60 8.55 10.33 1.23
CA SER A 60 8.24 9.67 -0.06
C SER A 60 8.50 10.55 -1.30
N LYS A 61 9.31 11.62 -1.18
CA LYS A 61 9.56 12.61 -2.24
C LYS A 61 10.31 11.99 -3.43
N ILE A 62 9.58 11.68 -4.50
CA ILE A 62 10.15 11.61 -5.85
C ILE A 62 9.98 13.01 -6.47
N PRO A 63 11.05 13.71 -6.87
CA PRO A 63 10.90 15.03 -7.47
C PRO A 63 10.15 14.92 -8.81
N SER A 64 8.95 15.49 -8.89
CA SER A 64 8.27 15.70 -10.17
C SER A 64 8.99 16.84 -10.90
N LYS A 65 9.66 16.53 -12.02
CA LYS A 65 10.16 17.55 -12.94
C LYS A 65 8.95 18.37 -13.43
N GLY A 66 8.98 19.70 -13.28
CA GLY A 66 7.96 20.61 -13.82
C GLY A 66 7.23 21.56 -12.84
N LEU A 67 7.38 21.40 -11.51
CA LEU A 67 6.78 22.32 -10.52
C LEU A 67 7.84 23.19 -9.84
N SER A 68 7.51 24.46 -9.58
CA SER A 68 8.38 25.36 -8.82
C SER A 68 8.46 24.93 -7.34
N PRO A 69 9.55 25.27 -6.62
CA PRO A 69 9.65 24.99 -5.19
C PRO A 69 8.45 25.51 -4.38
N ALA A 70 7.93 26.69 -4.73
CA ALA A 70 6.76 27.27 -4.06
C ALA A 70 5.48 26.48 -4.35
N GLN A 71 5.25 26.04 -5.59
CA GLN A 71 4.12 25.20 -5.96
C GLN A 71 4.16 23.84 -5.24
N ARG A 72 5.35 23.24 -5.12
CA ARG A 72 5.56 22.01 -4.34
C ARG A 72 5.18 22.21 -2.87
N ARG A 73 5.61 23.31 -2.25
CA ARG A 73 5.23 23.64 -0.86
C ARG A 73 3.72 23.79 -0.71
N LYS A 74 3.06 24.56 -1.59
CA LYS A 74 1.60 24.75 -1.57
C LYS A 74 0.85 23.43 -1.76
N MET A 75 1.28 22.58 -2.68
CA MET A 75 0.69 21.25 -2.90
C MET A 75 0.87 20.34 -1.68
N ALA A 76 2.07 20.31 -1.08
CA ALA A 76 2.34 19.51 0.11
C ALA A 76 1.44 19.94 1.28
N ILE A 77 1.25 21.25 1.49
CA ILE A 77 0.34 21.78 2.51
C ILE A 77 -1.11 21.34 2.23
N ARG A 78 -1.58 21.44 0.99
CA ARG A 78 -2.93 20.99 0.62
C ARG A 78 -3.13 19.50 0.85
N MET A 79 -2.19 18.67 0.43
CA MET A 79 -2.24 17.22 0.66
C MET A 79 -2.20 16.89 2.15
N ARG A 80 -1.42 17.64 2.94
CA ARG A 80 -1.37 17.51 4.40
C ARG A 80 -2.71 17.80 5.06
N ILE A 81 -3.39 18.86 4.65
CA ILE A 81 -4.72 19.21 5.16
C ILE A 81 -5.73 18.13 4.76
N GLN A 82 -5.66 17.67 3.51
CA GLN A 82 -6.58 16.66 2.99
C GLN A 82 -6.39 15.30 3.67
N ALA A 83 -5.15 14.91 3.98
CA ALA A 83 -4.83 13.63 4.63
C ALA A 83 -5.49 13.43 6.00
N LYS A 84 -5.86 14.52 6.67
CA LYS A 84 -6.51 14.52 7.98
C LYS A 84 -8.03 14.41 7.90
N LYS A 85 -8.62 14.72 6.75
CA LYS A 85 -10.08 14.77 6.61
C LYS A 85 -10.65 13.35 6.74
N PRO A 86 -11.75 13.17 7.49
CA PRO A 86 -12.33 11.85 7.73
C PRO A 86 -12.72 11.17 6.41
N GLY A 87 -13.39 11.89 5.50
CA GLY A 87 -13.71 11.38 4.18
C GLY A 87 -12.49 10.96 3.33
N PHE A 88 -11.31 11.55 3.55
CA PHE A 88 -10.08 11.12 2.88
C PHE A 88 -9.54 9.81 3.49
N ILE A 89 -9.57 9.69 4.82
CA ILE A 89 -9.18 8.47 5.55
C ILE A 89 -10.09 7.31 5.17
N MET A 90 -11.42 7.50 5.25
CA MET A 90 -12.41 6.51 4.81
C MET A 90 -12.18 6.08 3.36
N LYS A 91 -11.91 7.03 2.45
CA LYS A 91 -11.64 6.72 1.04
C LYS A 91 -10.41 5.82 0.89
N ARG A 92 -9.36 6.01 1.69
CA ARG A 92 -8.16 5.14 1.70
C ARG A 92 -8.48 3.75 2.23
N LEU A 93 -9.18 3.65 3.36
CA LEU A 93 -9.59 2.37 3.95
C LEU A 93 -10.50 1.58 2.99
N ARG A 94 -11.51 2.24 2.40
CA ARG A 94 -12.37 1.64 1.37
C ARG A 94 -11.58 1.23 0.13
N ALA A 95 -10.59 2.01 -0.31
CA ALA A 95 -9.72 1.66 -1.44
C ALA A 95 -8.87 0.41 -1.16
N MET A 96 -8.46 0.17 0.09
CA MET A 96 -7.76 -1.07 0.46
C MET A 96 -8.65 -2.30 0.25
N LYS A 97 -9.96 -2.19 0.49
CA LYS A 97 -10.92 -3.30 0.32
C LYS A 97 -11.36 -3.53 -1.13
N ARG A 98 -11.23 -2.53 -2.00
CA ARG A 98 -11.64 -2.61 -3.42
C ARG A 98 -10.77 -3.55 -4.26
N ALA A 99 -11.36 -4.03 -5.35
CA ALA A 99 -10.66 -4.81 -6.37
C ALA A 99 -9.63 -3.94 -7.12
N ALA A 100 -8.46 -4.50 -7.40
CA ALA A 100 -7.44 -3.77 -8.14
C ALA A 100 -7.74 -3.72 -9.64
N THR A 101 -7.44 -2.59 -10.29
CA THR A 101 -7.55 -2.47 -11.75
C THR A 101 -6.50 -3.33 -12.46
N LYS A 102 -6.74 -3.64 -13.76
CA LYS A 102 -5.80 -4.42 -14.59
C LYS A 102 -4.39 -3.80 -14.60
N ALA A 103 -4.30 -2.48 -14.67
CA ALA A 103 -3.03 -1.75 -14.64
C ALA A 103 -2.28 -1.94 -13.31
N VAL A 104 -2.99 -1.84 -12.19
CA VAL A 104 -2.40 -2.04 -10.85
C VAL A 104 -1.88 -3.47 -10.69
N ILE A 105 -2.64 -4.47 -11.16
CA ILE A 105 -2.21 -5.88 -11.14
C ILE A 105 -0.93 -6.06 -12.00
N ALA A 106 -0.86 -5.45 -13.17
CA ALA A 106 0.32 -5.52 -14.04
C ALA A 106 1.57 -4.90 -13.37
N VAL A 107 1.42 -3.73 -12.72
CA VAL A 107 2.51 -3.11 -11.95
C VAL A 107 2.99 -4.02 -10.82
N ARG A 108 2.07 -4.66 -10.09
CA ARG A 108 2.41 -5.61 -9.01
C ARG A 108 3.14 -6.84 -9.55
N ALA A 109 2.66 -7.42 -10.65
CA ALA A 109 3.32 -8.55 -11.30
C ALA A 109 4.74 -8.18 -11.77
N ARG A 110 4.93 -6.97 -12.30
CA ARG A 110 6.25 -6.44 -12.67
C ARG A 110 7.17 -6.28 -11.46
N LYS A 111 6.68 -5.72 -10.35
CA LYS A 111 7.47 -5.59 -9.10
C LYS A 111 7.90 -6.95 -8.56
N ALA A 112 7.01 -7.94 -8.58
CA ALA A 112 7.33 -9.31 -8.19
C ALA A 112 8.40 -9.94 -9.11
N ALA A 113 8.27 -9.76 -10.44
CA ALA A 113 9.25 -10.21 -11.41
C ALA A 113 10.63 -9.56 -11.18
N ILE A 114 10.67 -8.25 -10.94
CA ILE A 114 11.91 -7.52 -10.60
C ILE A 114 12.55 -8.14 -9.35
N LYS A 115 11.77 -8.38 -8.28
CA LYS A 115 12.28 -8.98 -7.04
C LYS A 115 12.91 -10.36 -7.29
N MET A 116 12.26 -11.21 -8.08
CA MET A 116 12.77 -12.53 -8.44
C MET A 116 14.06 -12.47 -9.26
N VAL A 117 14.08 -11.65 -10.32
CA VAL A 117 15.24 -11.49 -11.19
C VAL A 117 16.41 -10.89 -10.42
N VAL A 118 16.19 -9.82 -9.65
CA VAL A 118 17.23 -9.19 -8.84
C VAL A 118 17.79 -10.16 -7.80
N LYS A 119 16.95 -10.92 -7.08
CA LYS A 119 17.42 -11.93 -6.10
C LYS A 119 18.22 -13.07 -6.76
N LYS A 120 17.94 -13.38 -8.04
CA LYS A 120 18.71 -14.36 -8.82
C LYS A 120 20.08 -13.83 -9.22
N PHE A 121 20.15 -12.62 -9.76
CA PHE A 121 21.39 -12.03 -10.32
C PHE A 121 22.21 -11.21 -9.31
N PHE A 122 21.69 -10.98 -8.10
CA PHE A 122 22.40 -10.32 -7.02
C PHE A 122 22.23 -11.14 -5.72
N PRO A 123 23.02 -12.22 -5.53
CA PRO A 123 22.83 -13.19 -4.45
C PRO A 123 22.95 -12.61 -3.04
N LYS A 124 23.65 -11.48 -2.86
CA LYS A 124 23.73 -10.79 -1.57
C LYS A 124 22.35 -10.39 -1.01
N LEU A 125 21.34 -10.19 -1.87
CA LEU A 125 19.95 -9.94 -1.47
C LEU A 125 19.20 -11.20 -0.99
N ARG A 126 19.86 -12.37 -0.94
CA ARG A 126 19.33 -13.57 -0.31
C ARG A 126 19.53 -13.55 1.21
N THR A 127 20.63 -12.95 1.67
CA THR A 127 21.03 -12.90 3.07
C THR A 127 20.87 -11.51 3.68
N LYS A 128 21.19 -10.45 2.93
CA LYS A 128 21.14 -9.05 3.39
C LYS A 128 19.93 -8.31 2.86
N LYS A 129 19.43 -7.34 3.64
CA LYS A 129 18.38 -6.41 3.18
C LYS A 129 18.98 -5.37 2.24
N LYS A 130 18.16 -4.79 1.35
CA LYS A 130 18.61 -3.75 0.42
C LYS A 130 19.13 -2.49 1.14
N SER A 131 18.61 -2.20 2.33
CA SER A 131 19.03 -1.10 3.20
C SER A 131 20.47 -1.26 3.71
N GLU A 132 20.94 -2.49 3.88
CA GLU A 132 22.30 -2.82 4.37
C GLU A 132 23.35 -2.77 3.26
N LEU A 133 22.94 -2.57 2.00
CA LEU A 133 23.85 -2.48 0.86
C LEU A 133 24.45 -1.09 0.74
N SER A 134 25.73 -1.05 0.32
CA SER A 134 26.42 0.18 -0.04
C SER A 134 25.75 0.89 -1.23
N TYR A 135 25.94 2.20 -1.34
CA TYR A 135 25.39 3.01 -2.44
C TYR A 135 25.75 2.44 -3.83
N SER A 136 27.01 2.02 -4.00
CA SER A 136 27.50 1.40 -5.25
C SER A 136 26.74 0.11 -5.59
N GLU A 137 26.47 -0.73 -4.58
CA GLU A 137 25.74 -1.98 -4.75
C GLU A 137 24.27 -1.75 -5.11
N ARG A 138 23.64 -0.72 -4.52
CA ARG A 138 22.29 -0.29 -4.91
C ARG A 138 22.25 0.19 -6.37
N GLY A 139 23.30 0.86 -6.84
CA GLY A 139 23.49 1.23 -8.24
C GLY A 139 23.55 0.03 -9.17
N LYS A 140 24.29 -1.02 -8.78
CA LYS A 140 24.38 -2.29 -9.55
C LYS A 140 23.01 -2.98 -9.72
N ILE A 141 22.12 -2.89 -8.72
CA ILE A 141 20.75 -3.40 -8.84
C ILE A 141 20.00 -2.72 -9.98
N SER A 142 20.11 -1.38 -10.10
CA SER A 142 19.46 -0.63 -11.18
C SER A 142 19.96 -1.07 -12.56
N GLN A 143 21.28 -1.27 -12.68
CA GLN A 143 21.90 -1.77 -13.91
C GLN A 143 21.39 -3.18 -14.28
N ILE A 144 21.23 -4.08 -13.31
CA ILE A 144 20.65 -5.42 -13.54
C ILE A 144 19.21 -5.30 -14.07
N VAL A 145 18.39 -4.46 -13.44
CA VAL A 145 16.99 -4.26 -13.88
C VAL A 145 16.95 -3.72 -15.31
N LYS A 146 17.82 -2.78 -15.66
CA LYS A 146 17.92 -2.25 -17.03
C LYS A 146 18.37 -3.32 -18.03
N LYS A 147 19.45 -4.04 -17.74
CA LYS A 147 20.01 -5.09 -18.61
C LYS A 147 19.08 -6.29 -18.80
N LYS A 148 18.24 -6.61 -17.81
CA LYS A 148 17.35 -7.78 -17.83
C LYS A 148 15.87 -7.42 -18.07
N SER A 149 15.59 -6.22 -18.58
CA SER A 149 14.22 -5.72 -18.83
C SER A 149 13.34 -6.71 -19.61
N LYS A 150 13.82 -7.24 -20.74
CA LYS A 150 13.10 -8.24 -21.57
C LYS A 150 12.77 -9.53 -20.81
N ILE A 151 13.64 -9.95 -19.89
CA ILE A 151 13.40 -11.13 -19.05
C ILE A 151 12.31 -10.80 -18.03
N ILE A 152 12.43 -9.64 -17.36
CA ILE A 152 11.44 -9.15 -16.38
C ILE A 152 10.06 -9.06 -17.02
N ASP A 153 9.95 -8.57 -18.25
CA ASP A 153 8.67 -8.47 -18.97
C ASP A 153 8.04 -9.85 -19.21
N ARG A 154 8.84 -10.85 -19.61
CA ARG A 154 8.37 -12.23 -19.79
C ARG A 154 7.90 -12.85 -18.48
N PHE A 155 8.65 -12.68 -17.40
CA PHE A 155 8.25 -13.17 -16.07
C PHE A 155 7.00 -12.45 -15.55
N ALA A 156 6.90 -11.13 -15.76
CA ALA A 156 5.74 -10.35 -15.35
C ALA A 156 4.45 -10.82 -16.04
N LYS A 157 4.51 -11.14 -17.34
CA LYS A 157 3.37 -11.73 -18.08
C LYS A 157 2.93 -13.06 -17.47
N LYS A 158 3.89 -13.95 -17.13
CA LYS A 158 3.58 -15.24 -16.48
C LYS A 158 3.00 -15.06 -15.06
N LEU A 159 3.53 -14.11 -14.30
CA LEU A 159 3.07 -13.81 -12.94
C LEU A 159 1.72 -13.10 -12.88
N LEU A 160 1.20 -12.61 -14.01
CA LEU A 160 -0.04 -11.83 -14.04
C LEU A 160 -1.24 -12.67 -13.55
N ILE A 161 -1.31 -13.94 -13.95
CA ILE A 161 -2.36 -14.88 -13.55
C ILE A 161 -2.28 -15.16 -12.04
N THR A 162 -1.10 -15.49 -11.53
CA THR A 162 -0.91 -15.79 -10.11
C THR A 162 -1.14 -14.57 -9.22
N THR A 163 -0.71 -13.39 -9.67
CA THR A 163 -0.96 -12.11 -8.99
C THR A 163 -2.46 -11.78 -8.96
N ARG A 164 -3.19 -12.04 -10.06
CA ARG A 164 -4.65 -11.88 -10.09
C ARG A 164 -5.34 -12.82 -9.12
N LYS A 165 -4.97 -14.12 -9.08
CA LYS A 165 -5.52 -15.09 -8.12
C LYS A 165 -5.30 -14.63 -6.68
N LYS A 166 -4.11 -14.13 -6.34
CA LYS A 166 -3.80 -13.57 -5.02
C LYS A 166 -4.66 -12.35 -4.69
N ASP A 167 -4.87 -11.42 -5.62
CA ASP A 167 -5.72 -10.25 -5.39
C ASP A 167 -7.20 -10.63 -5.22
N VAL A 168 -7.68 -11.65 -5.95
CA VAL A 168 -9.03 -12.19 -5.78
C VAL A 168 -9.18 -12.89 -4.43
N ALA A 169 -8.23 -13.72 -4.03
CA ALA A 169 -8.24 -14.39 -2.72
C ALA A 169 -8.26 -13.36 -1.58
N ARG A 170 -7.40 -12.34 -1.65
CA ARG A 170 -7.42 -11.19 -0.75
C ARG A 170 -8.78 -10.50 -0.70
N ARG A 171 -9.39 -10.22 -1.86
CA ARG A 171 -10.71 -9.57 -1.92
C ARG A 171 -11.79 -10.44 -1.29
N LYS A 172 -11.76 -11.75 -1.53
CA LYS A 172 -12.72 -12.70 -0.94
C LYS A 172 -12.58 -12.73 0.59
N ALA A 173 -11.35 -12.78 1.11
CA ALA A 173 -11.09 -12.66 2.55
C ALA A 173 -11.64 -11.35 3.12
N MET A 174 -11.42 -10.23 2.41
CA MET A 174 -11.92 -8.90 2.81
C MET A 174 -13.44 -8.72 2.68
N ALA A 175 -14.13 -9.53 1.88
CA ALA A 175 -15.58 -9.42 1.65
C ALA A 175 -16.38 -10.40 2.52
N GLY A 176 -15.86 -11.60 2.77
CA GLY A 176 -16.59 -12.70 3.41
C GLY A 176 -16.88 -12.55 4.91
N ARG A 177 -16.64 -11.38 5.51
CA ARG A 177 -16.96 -11.12 6.92
C ARG A 177 -18.22 -10.30 7.16
N LYS A 178 -18.68 -9.52 6.17
CA LYS A 178 -19.97 -8.83 6.29
C LYS A 178 -21.14 -9.81 6.44
N ASP A 179 -21.03 -11.00 5.85
CA ASP A 179 -22.12 -11.97 5.86
C ASP A 179 -22.12 -12.87 7.11
N LYS A 180 -21.05 -12.85 7.92
CA LYS A 180 -20.93 -13.69 9.13
C LYS A 180 -21.18 -12.92 10.44
N ALA A 181 -21.10 -11.60 10.41
CA ALA A 181 -21.41 -10.73 11.54
C ALA A 181 -22.55 -9.77 11.14
N GLY A 182 -23.76 -10.32 11.02
CA GLY A 182 -25.03 -9.60 11.11
C GLY A 182 -25.28 -8.45 10.12
N VAL A 183 -25.96 -8.74 9.01
CA VAL A 183 -27.25 -8.11 8.67
C VAL A 183 -28.03 -9.16 7.89
N LYS A 184 -29.02 -9.80 8.53
CA LYS A 184 -30.16 -10.35 7.80
C LYS A 184 -30.80 -9.14 7.13
N GLY A 185 -30.59 -8.96 5.82
CA GLY A 185 -31.40 -8.06 5.04
C GLY A 185 -32.80 -8.63 5.05
N GLU A 186 -33.70 -7.95 5.76
CA GLU A 186 -35.14 -8.15 5.59
C GLU A 186 -35.52 -7.82 4.16
N SER A 187 -36.54 -8.54 3.71
CA SER A 187 -37.06 -8.57 2.33
C SER A 187 -37.66 -7.24 1.88
#